data_AF-A0AAV5LGZ4-F1
#
_entry.id   AF-A0AAV5LGZ4-F1
#
_cell.length_a   1.000
_cell.length_b   1.000
_cell.length_c   1.000
_cell.angle_alpha   90.00
_cell.angle_beta   90.00
_cell.angle_gamma   90.00
#
_symmetry.space_group_name_H-M   'P 1'
#
loop_
_entity.id
_entity.type
_entity.pdbx_description
1 polymer ?
#
loop_
_entity_poly.entity_id
_entity_poly.type
_entity_poly.pdbx_seq_one_letter_code
_entity_poly.pdbx_strand_id
1 'polypeptide(L)'
;MVSRETDRTIIGIIGNVISILLFLSPSPTFINIFKQKSVEEFKADPYVATLQSCMVWIFYGLPFVHPDSLLVITINSIGLGIELLYLTIFIIYAPWTKRSKSSNLPKLFPGVFTLKRKDFCTTFGSRIQCSVQADQPPSAWPGRAFPDPDRKTWDGPKPISILGSTGSIGTQTLDIISENPDKFKIVALAAGSNVTLLADQVKRFRPQLVAVRNESLVGELKEALANVEQKPEIIPGEQGIIEVARHPDAVTVVTGIVGCAGLKPTVAAIEAGKDIAMANKETLIAGGPFILPLAHKHKVKILPADSEHSAIFQCIQGLPDGALRRIILTASGGAFRDWPIDKLKEVKVADALKHPNWNMGKKITVDSATLFNKGLEVIEAHYLFGAEYSNIEIVIHPQSIIHSMVETQDSSILAQMGWPDMRLPILYTMSWPDRIYCSEITWPRLDLCKLGSLTFKSPDNIKYPSMGLAYAAGRAGGTMTGVLSAANEKAVEMFIEEEISYLDIFKFVELTCEKHQAEIVSTPSLEEIEHYDLWARNFAANLHHTSGRSPVLA
;
A
#
# COMPACT_ATOMS: atom_id res chain seq x y z
N MET A 1 -24.86 -55.04 41.89
CA MET A 1 -24.16 -54.86 40.59
C MET A 1 -25.12 -54.50 39.46
N VAL A 2 -26.34 -55.04 39.41
CA VAL A 2 -27.33 -54.78 38.34
C VAL A 2 -27.70 -53.30 38.14
N SER A 3 -27.85 -52.48 39.20
CA SER A 3 -28.31 -51.08 39.02
C SER A 3 -27.30 -50.18 38.29
N ARG A 4 -25.99 -50.36 38.52
CA ARG A 4 -24.94 -49.53 37.89
C ARG A 4 -24.81 -49.76 36.39
N GLU A 5 -25.18 -50.94 35.92
CA GLU A 5 -25.12 -51.30 34.50
C GLU A 5 -26.32 -50.73 33.75
N THR A 6 -27.51 -50.83 34.34
CA THR A 6 -28.73 -50.19 33.83
C THR A 6 -28.60 -48.66 33.75
N ASP A 7 -28.05 -48.03 34.79
CA ASP A 7 -27.82 -46.58 34.82
C ASP A 7 -26.84 -46.12 33.72
N ARG A 8 -25.77 -46.89 33.48
CA ARG A 8 -24.81 -46.62 32.39
C ARG A 8 -25.44 -46.72 31.01
N THR A 9 -26.28 -47.72 30.78
CA THR A 9 -26.99 -47.89 29.50
C THR A 9 -27.97 -46.75 29.26
N ILE A 10 -28.74 -46.33 30.27
CA ILE A 10 -29.70 -45.21 30.15
C ILE A 10 -28.96 -43.90 29.86
N ILE A 11 -27.90 -43.60 30.61
CA ILE A 11 -27.09 -42.38 30.39
C ILE A 11 -26.45 -42.40 28.99
N GLY A 12 -25.94 -43.55 28.54
CA GLY A 12 -25.38 -43.70 27.20
C GLY A 12 -26.39 -43.48 26.08
N ILE A 13 -27.63 -43.97 26.24
CA ILE A 13 -28.71 -43.74 25.27
C ILE A 13 -29.07 -42.26 25.22
N ILE A 14 -29.21 -41.60 26.37
CA ILE A 14 -29.49 -40.15 26.43
C ILE A 14 -28.35 -39.36 25.75
N GLY A 15 -27.10 -39.72 26.04
CA GLY A 15 -25.93 -39.14 25.38
C GLY A 15 -25.99 -39.25 23.86
N ASN A 16 -26.33 -40.43 23.34
CA ASN A 16 -26.49 -40.64 21.90
C ASN A 16 -27.60 -39.78 21.29
N VAL A 17 -28.75 -39.64 21.95
CA VAL A 17 -29.84 -38.78 21.47
C VAL A 17 -29.39 -37.32 21.38
N ILE A 18 -28.69 -36.81 22.40
CA ILE A 18 -28.15 -35.45 22.40
C ILE A 18 -27.11 -35.27 21.28
N SER A 19 -26.20 -36.23 21.10
CA SER A 19 -25.21 -36.21 20.03
C SER A 19 -25.84 -36.20 18.64
N ILE A 20 -26.94 -36.93 18.41
CA ILE A 20 -27.68 -36.87 17.12
C ILE A 20 -28.22 -35.46 16.89
N LEU A 21 -28.79 -34.82 17.91
CA LEU A 21 -29.30 -33.45 17.79
C LEU A 21 -28.18 -32.44 17.48
N LEU A 22 -26.98 -32.64 18.04
CA LEU A 22 -25.81 -31.82 17.72
C LEU A 22 -25.34 -32.01 16.28
N PHE A 23 -25.27 -33.26 15.78
CA PHE A 23 -24.94 -33.50 14.37
C PHE A 23 -25.97 -32.89 13.42
N LEU A 24 -27.24 -32.82 13.82
CA LEU A 24 -28.31 -32.23 13.01
C LEU A 24 -28.42 -30.70 13.16
N SER A 25 -27.73 -30.07 14.11
CA SER A 25 -27.85 -28.62 14.35
C SER A 25 -27.53 -27.75 13.12
N PRO A 26 -26.62 -28.14 12.19
CA PRO A 26 -26.34 -27.38 10.98
C PRO A 26 -27.37 -27.58 9.84
N SER A 27 -28.38 -28.45 10.03
CA SER A 27 -29.36 -28.78 8.98
C SER A 27 -30.05 -27.54 8.35
N PRO A 28 -30.45 -26.49 9.10
CA PRO A 28 -31.04 -25.30 8.51
C PRO A 28 -30.13 -24.60 7.50
N THR A 29 -28.82 -24.55 7.80
CA THR A 29 -27.80 -23.96 6.93
C THR A 29 -27.68 -24.77 5.63
N PHE A 30 -27.62 -26.10 5.73
CA PHE A 30 -27.51 -26.97 4.54
C PHE A 30 -28.79 -27.01 3.70
N ILE A 31 -29.96 -26.89 4.33
CA ILE A 31 -31.23 -26.69 3.62
C ILE A 31 -31.20 -25.37 2.84
N ASN A 32 -30.63 -24.30 3.42
CA ASN A 32 -30.50 -23.02 2.73
C ASN A 32 -29.53 -23.10 1.54
N ILE A 33 -28.36 -23.73 1.72
CA ILE A 33 -27.39 -24.00 0.64
C ILE A 33 -28.06 -24.75 -0.52
N PHE A 34 -28.85 -25.78 -0.21
CA PHE A 34 -29.57 -26.57 -1.21
C PHE A 34 -30.62 -25.73 -1.96
N LYS A 35 -31.38 -24.88 -1.24
CA LYS A 35 -32.41 -24.00 -1.83
C LYS A 35 -31.81 -22.90 -2.70
N GLN A 36 -30.73 -22.28 -2.26
CA GLN A 36 -30.10 -21.13 -2.93
C GLN A 36 -29.07 -21.56 -3.98
N LYS A 37 -28.69 -22.84 -4.02
CA LYS A 37 -27.64 -23.39 -4.89
C LYS A 37 -26.29 -22.64 -4.76
N SER A 38 -26.00 -22.09 -3.58
CA SER A 38 -24.79 -21.34 -3.27
C SER A 38 -24.29 -21.70 -1.88
N VAL A 39 -22.97 -21.72 -1.69
CA VAL A 39 -22.32 -22.03 -0.41
C VAL A 39 -21.95 -20.78 0.40
N GLU A 40 -22.24 -19.56 -0.09
CA GLU A 40 -21.97 -18.27 0.59
C GLU A 40 -20.62 -18.24 1.37
N GLU A 41 -20.62 -17.86 2.66
CA GLU A 41 -19.44 -17.84 3.56
C GLU A 41 -19.15 -19.17 4.27
N PHE A 42 -19.81 -20.27 3.88
CA PHE A 42 -19.69 -21.55 4.58
C PHE A 42 -18.26 -22.09 4.56
N LYS A 43 -17.76 -22.53 5.73
CA LYS A 43 -16.44 -23.16 5.92
C LYS A 43 -16.60 -24.66 6.14
N ALA A 44 -15.95 -25.48 5.31
CA ALA A 44 -16.01 -26.93 5.39
C ALA A 44 -15.11 -27.53 6.49
N ASP A 45 -14.12 -26.79 6.98
CA ASP A 45 -13.09 -27.30 7.90
C ASP A 45 -13.65 -27.97 9.18
N PRO A 46 -14.67 -27.40 9.87
CA PRO A 46 -15.23 -28.03 11.08
C PRO A 46 -15.89 -29.39 10.80
N TYR A 47 -16.46 -29.56 9.62
CA TYR A 47 -17.18 -30.77 9.20
C TYR A 47 -16.19 -31.87 8.79
N VAL A 48 -15.09 -31.50 8.13
CA VAL A 48 -13.97 -32.43 7.86
C VAL A 48 -13.33 -32.91 9.16
N ALA A 49 -13.09 -32.00 10.11
CA ALA A 49 -12.52 -32.36 11.41
C ALA A 49 -13.47 -33.28 12.21
N THR A 50 -14.78 -33.00 12.18
CA THR A 50 -15.79 -33.83 12.85
C THR A 50 -15.91 -35.20 12.20
N LEU A 51 -15.87 -35.28 10.86
CA LEU A 51 -15.84 -36.54 10.11
C LEU A 51 -14.63 -37.41 10.52
N GLN A 52 -13.43 -36.81 10.60
CA GLN A 52 -12.22 -37.52 11.04
C GLN A 52 -12.33 -37.98 12.50
N SER A 53 -12.87 -37.15 13.39
CA SER A 53 -13.13 -37.52 14.78
C SER A 53 -14.07 -38.73 14.86
N CYS A 54 -15.18 -38.73 14.12
CA CYS A 54 -16.10 -39.86 14.04
C CYS A 54 -15.40 -41.15 13.58
N MET A 55 -14.52 -41.07 12.55
CA MET A 55 -13.74 -42.24 12.10
C MET A 55 -12.82 -42.80 13.19
N VAL A 56 -12.15 -41.93 13.95
CA VAL A 56 -11.27 -42.33 15.06
C VAL A 56 -12.08 -43.03 16.17
N TRP A 57 -13.24 -42.48 16.53
CA TRP A 57 -14.09 -43.09 17.57
C TRP A 57 -14.76 -44.39 17.14
N ILE A 58 -15.11 -44.53 15.85
CA ILE A 58 -15.56 -45.82 15.30
C ILE A 58 -14.45 -46.84 15.44
N PHE A 59 -13.22 -46.50 15.05
CA PHE A 59 -12.05 -47.39 15.17
C PHE A 59 -11.79 -47.79 16.62
N TYR A 60 -11.83 -46.82 17.55
CA TYR A 60 -11.66 -47.08 18.99
C TYR A 60 -12.75 -47.99 19.56
N GLY A 61 -13.98 -47.85 19.08
CA GLY A 61 -15.12 -48.64 19.55
C GLY A 61 -15.13 -50.09 19.04
N LEU A 62 -14.27 -50.47 18.08
CA LEU A 62 -14.30 -51.81 17.50
C LEU A 62 -14.07 -52.90 18.58
N PRO A 63 -14.76 -54.06 18.49
CA PRO A 63 -14.71 -55.08 19.54
C PRO A 63 -13.33 -55.62 19.90
N PHE A 64 -12.36 -55.49 18.99
CA PHE A 64 -10.96 -55.89 19.20
C PHE A 64 -10.09 -54.80 19.84
N VAL A 65 -10.56 -53.55 19.91
CA VAL A 65 -9.88 -52.42 20.58
C VAL A 65 -10.47 -52.19 21.97
N HIS A 66 -11.80 -52.10 22.07
CA HIS A 66 -12.50 -51.94 23.34
C HIS A 66 -13.78 -52.78 23.36
N PRO A 67 -13.86 -53.85 24.19
CA PRO A 67 -15.09 -54.60 24.35
C PRO A 67 -16.22 -53.71 24.89
N ASP A 68 -17.47 -54.01 24.53
CA ASP A 68 -18.69 -53.33 25.02
C ASP A 68 -18.86 -51.84 24.66
N SER A 69 -18.32 -51.38 23.52
CA SER A 69 -18.41 -49.99 23.05
C SER A 69 -19.49 -49.73 21.99
N LEU A 70 -20.55 -50.55 21.94
CA LEU A 70 -21.56 -50.49 20.87
C LEU A 70 -22.23 -49.10 20.73
N LEU A 71 -22.50 -48.42 21.85
CA LEU A 71 -23.12 -47.09 21.83
C LEU A 71 -22.19 -46.05 21.19
N VAL A 72 -20.87 -46.17 21.39
CA VAL A 72 -19.85 -45.29 20.80
C VAL A 72 -19.74 -45.52 19.29
N ILE A 73 -19.73 -46.77 18.84
CA ILE A 73 -19.72 -47.09 17.41
C ILE A 73 -20.98 -46.54 16.74
N THR A 74 -22.15 -46.78 17.35
CA THR A 74 -23.44 -46.42 16.76
C THR A 74 -23.56 -44.92 16.53
N ILE A 75 -23.24 -44.10 17.54
CA ILE A 75 -23.39 -42.65 17.43
C ILE A 75 -22.41 -42.03 16.44
N ASN A 76 -21.15 -42.47 16.46
CA ASN A 76 -20.14 -41.96 15.54
C ASN A 76 -20.39 -42.44 14.10
N SER A 77 -21.01 -43.61 13.90
CA SER A 77 -21.44 -44.06 12.57
C SER A 77 -22.57 -43.19 12.01
N ILE A 78 -23.52 -42.78 12.85
CA ILE A 78 -24.58 -41.83 12.47
C ILE A 78 -23.98 -40.47 12.14
N GLY A 79 -23.09 -39.95 13.00
CA GLY A 79 -22.38 -38.70 12.79
C GLY A 79 -21.59 -38.71 11.47
N LEU A 80 -20.83 -39.79 11.21
CA LEU A 80 -20.11 -39.98 9.95
C LEU A 80 -21.02 -39.86 8.72
N GLY A 81 -22.20 -40.48 8.76
CA GLY A 81 -23.19 -40.40 7.67
C GLY A 81 -23.73 -38.98 7.44
N ILE A 82 -24.03 -38.26 8.51
CA ILE A 82 -24.53 -36.87 8.45
C ILE A 82 -23.44 -35.93 7.90
N GLU A 83 -22.21 -36.05 8.39
CA GLU A 83 -21.08 -35.23 7.95
C GLU A 83 -20.73 -35.48 6.47
N LEU A 84 -20.78 -36.74 6.01
CA LEU A 84 -20.61 -37.06 4.60
C LEU A 84 -21.69 -36.42 3.73
N LEU A 85 -22.94 -36.39 4.18
CA LEU A 85 -24.04 -35.74 3.46
C LEU A 85 -23.78 -34.23 3.34
N TYR A 86 -23.39 -33.58 4.43
CA TYR A 86 -23.04 -32.16 4.47
C TYR A 86 -21.88 -31.82 3.54
N LEU A 87 -20.77 -32.56 3.61
CA LEU A 87 -19.63 -32.35 2.72
C LEU A 87 -19.99 -32.62 1.25
N THR A 88 -20.87 -33.58 0.97
CA THR A 88 -21.35 -33.85 -0.39
C THR A 88 -22.15 -32.67 -0.93
N ILE A 89 -23.09 -32.12 -0.14
CA ILE A 89 -23.85 -30.91 -0.52
C ILE A 89 -22.90 -29.74 -0.76
N PHE A 90 -21.92 -29.52 0.13
CA PHE A 90 -20.92 -28.47 -0.04
C PHE A 90 -20.13 -28.66 -1.35
N ILE A 91 -19.64 -29.86 -1.65
CA ILE A 91 -18.89 -30.13 -2.88
C ILE A 91 -19.76 -29.84 -4.10
N ILE A 92 -21.03 -30.26 -4.12
CA ILE A 92 -21.95 -30.05 -5.25
C ILE A 92 -22.11 -28.56 -5.54
N TYR A 93 -22.34 -27.72 -4.53
CA TYR A 93 -22.67 -26.31 -4.71
C TYR A 93 -21.48 -25.33 -4.59
N ALA A 94 -20.30 -25.80 -4.18
CA ALA A 94 -19.12 -24.94 -4.06
C ALA A 94 -18.47 -24.63 -5.43
N PRO A 95 -18.12 -23.36 -5.72
CA PRO A 95 -17.38 -22.98 -6.92
C PRO A 95 -15.96 -23.57 -6.91
N TRP A 96 -15.39 -23.81 -8.10
CA TRP A 96 -14.14 -24.53 -8.30
C TRP A 96 -12.93 -23.92 -7.53
N THR A 97 -12.94 -22.60 -7.32
CA THR A 97 -11.93 -21.86 -6.54
C THR A 97 -11.95 -22.19 -5.04
N LYS A 98 -13.09 -22.52 -4.46
CA LYS A 98 -13.21 -22.98 -3.05
C LYS A 98 -12.94 -24.48 -2.89
N ARG A 99 -13.15 -25.30 -3.93
CA ARG A 99 -12.78 -26.73 -3.92
C ARG A 99 -11.27 -26.95 -3.80
N SER A 100 -10.46 -26.06 -4.39
CA SER A 100 -8.99 -26.13 -4.36
C SER A 100 -8.40 -25.76 -2.98
N LYS A 101 -8.96 -24.77 -2.28
CA LYS A 101 -8.46 -24.33 -0.96
C LYS A 101 -8.77 -25.30 0.19
N SER A 102 -9.67 -26.26 -0.01
CA SER A 102 -9.98 -27.33 0.98
C SER A 102 -8.95 -28.48 0.97
N SER A 103 -7.89 -28.42 0.16
CA SER A 103 -6.92 -29.50 0.00
C SER A 103 -5.75 -29.44 0.99
N ASN A 104 -6.04 -29.37 2.29
CA ASN A 104 -5.11 -29.83 3.34
C ASN A 104 -5.54 -31.22 3.85
N LEU A 105 -5.77 -32.14 2.91
CA LEU A 105 -5.92 -33.57 3.23
C LEU A 105 -4.52 -34.21 3.26
N PRO A 106 -4.06 -34.76 4.40
CA PRO A 106 -2.84 -35.55 4.41
C PRO A 106 -3.04 -36.77 3.50
N LYS A 107 -2.10 -36.98 2.56
CA LYS A 107 -2.05 -38.16 1.69
C LYS A 107 -1.93 -39.42 2.55
N LEU A 108 -3.03 -40.11 2.78
CA LEU A 108 -3.05 -41.51 3.21
C LEU A 108 -3.56 -42.35 2.04
N PHE A 109 -2.92 -43.50 1.85
CA PHE A 109 -3.02 -44.49 0.74
C PHE A 109 -2.02 -44.30 -0.42
N PRO A 110 -0.94 -45.11 -0.44
CA PRO A 110 -0.09 -45.27 -1.61
C PRO A 110 -0.68 -46.32 -2.55
N GLY A 111 -0.96 -45.90 -3.79
CA GLY A 111 -1.10 -46.82 -4.92
C GLY A 111 -2.45 -46.77 -5.62
N VAL A 112 -2.32 -46.78 -6.95
CA VAL A 112 -3.26 -47.34 -7.94
C VAL A 112 -3.98 -46.32 -8.85
N PHE A 113 -3.64 -46.43 -10.14
CA PHE A 113 -4.19 -45.87 -11.38
C PHE A 113 -3.99 -44.37 -11.72
N THR A 114 -2.85 -44.08 -12.37
CA THR A 114 -2.72 -42.98 -13.34
C THR A 114 -3.48 -43.33 -14.63
N LEU A 115 -4.67 -42.75 -14.83
CA LEU A 115 -5.31 -42.68 -16.14
C LEU A 115 -4.94 -41.34 -16.79
N LYS A 116 -4.01 -41.38 -17.77
CA LYS A 116 -3.81 -40.27 -18.71
C LYS A 116 -5.13 -40.04 -19.45
N ARG A 117 -5.76 -38.88 -19.28
CA ARG A 117 -6.83 -38.42 -20.19
C ARG A 117 -6.41 -37.08 -20.79
N LYS A 118 -6.29 -37.10 -22.12
CA LYS A 118 -5.98 -35.99 -23.02
C LYS A 118 -6.80 -34.74 -22.68
N ASP A 119 -6.11 -33.62 -22.55
CA ASP A 119 -6.68 -32.29 -22.56
C ASP A 119 -7.32 -32.01 -23.93
N PHE A 120 -8.63 -31.83 -23.94
CA PHE A 120 -9.33 -31.02 -24.93
C PHE A 120 -10.02 -29.92 -24.15
N CYS A 121 -9.33 -28.78 -24.02
CA CYS A 121 -9.84 -27.60 -23.36
C CYS A 121 -10.16 -26.56 -24.44
N THR A 122 -11.45 -26.48 -24.81
CA THR A 122 -12.01 -25.27 -25.39
C THR A 122 -12.72 -24.52 -24.26
N THR A 123 -11.99 -23.60 -23.63
CA THR A 123 -12.58 -22.52 -22.82
C THR A 123 -11.97 -21.20 -23.26
N PHE A 124 -12.84 -20.34 -23.76
CA PHE A 124 -12.66 -18.89 -23.75
C PHE A 124 -12.32 -18.46 -22.32
N GLY A 125 -11.15 -17.83 -22.17
CA GLY A 125 -10.53 -17.52 -20.90
C GLY A 125 -9.04 -17.43 -21.18
N SER A 126 -8.61 -16.26 -21.65
CA SER A 126 -7.22 -15.96 -21.94
C SER A 126 -6.35 -16.25 -20.72
N ARG A 127 -5.72 -17.42 -20.71
CA ARG A 127 -4.53 -17.68 -19.89
C ARG A 127 -3.44 -16.75 -20.40
N ILE A 128 -3.17 -15.70 -19.64
CA ILE A 128 -1.93 -14.95 -19.77
C ILE A 128 -0.84 -15.82 -19.13
N GLN A 129 -0.16 -16.61 -19.96
CA GLN A 129 1.23 -16.96 -19.72
C GLN A 129 2.06 -15.82 -20.33
N CYS A 130 2.38 -14.79 -19.54
CA CYS A 130 3.50 -13.93 -19.86
C CYS A 130 4.77 -14.71 -19.56
N SER A 131 5.36 -15.34 -20.59
CA SER A 131 6.70 -15.91 -20.55
C SER A 131 7.78 -14.87 -20.85
N VAL A 132 7.59 -13.63 -20.39
CA VAL A 132 8.62 -12.60 -20.36
C VAL A 132 8.72 -12.19 -18.89
N GLN A 133 9.67 -12.75 -18.16
CA GLN A 133 10.19 -12.07 -16.99
C GLN A 133 10.83 -10.80 -17.52
N ALA A 134 10.08 -9.70 -17.53
CA ALA A 134 10.67 -8.39 -17.67
C ALA A 134 11.64 -8.21 -16.49
N ASP A 135 12.87 -7.80 -16.77
CA ASP A 135 13.83 -7.46 -15.72
C ASP A 135 13.19 -6.38 -14.84
N GLN A 136 12.85 -6.74 -13.61
CA GLN A 136 12.32 -5.79 -12.62
C GLN A 136 13.38 -4.69 -12.40
N PRO A 137 12.97 -3.42 -12.30
CA PRO A 137 13.93 -2.36 -12.02
C PRO A 137 14.63 -2.63 -10.68
N PRO A 138 15.92 -2.27 -10.57
CA PRO A 138 16.63 -2.42 -9.30
C PRO A 138 15.97 -1.53 -8.25
N SER A 139 15.83 -2.02 -7.02
CA SER A 139 15.30 -1.18 -5.93
C SER A 139 16.33 -0.15 -5.45
N ALA A 140 15.87 0.92 -4.82
CA ALA A 140 16.77 1.95 -4.29
C ALA A 140 17.65 1.42 -3.12
N TRP A 141 17.06 0.59 -2.26
CA TRP A 141 17.63 0.06 -1.02
C TRP A 141 17.18 -1.39 -0.80
N PRO A 142 17.77 -2.38 -1.49
CA PRO A 142 17.31 -3.78 -1.47
C PRO A 142 17.42 -4.41 -0.08
N GLY A 143 16.39 -4.25 0.74
CA GLY A 143 16.26 -4.76 2.11
C GLY A 143 17.22 -4.19 3.15
N ARG A 144 18.14 -3.30 2.78
CA ARG A 144 19.17 -2.76 3.67
C ARG A 144 19.69 -1.39 3.23
N ALA A 145 20.09 -0.57 4.20
CA ALA A 145 20.66 0.76 3.96
C ALA A 145 21.99 0.96 4.68
N PHE A 146 22.98 1.51 3.97
CA PHE A 146 24.33 1.78 4.49
C PHE A 146 24.81 3.15 4.01
N PRO A 147 25.43 3.95 4.89
CA PRO A 147 26.17 5.12 4.46
C PRO A 147 27.33 4.68 3.56
N ASP A 148 27.61 5.50 2.55
CA ASP A 148 28.79 5.34 1.72
C ASP A 148 29.97 6.08 2.40
N PRO A 149 30.97 5.37 2.96
CA PRO A 149 32.03 5.98 3.76
C PRO A 149 32.94 6.90 2.95
N ASP A 150 33.03 6.70 1.62
CA ASP A 150 33.88 7.48 0.73
C ASP A 150 33.14 8.69 0.14
N ARG A 151 31.88 8.89 0.53
CA ARG A 151 31.04 9.92 -0.07
C ARG A 151 31.32 11.29 0.52
N LYS A 152 31.59 12.22 -0.38
CA LYS A 152 32.04 13.59 -0.11
C LYS A 152 31.16 14.30 0.93
N THR A 153 31.79 14.70 2.03
CA THR A 153 31.29 15.72 2.96
C THR A 153 31.48 17.10 2.33
N TRP A 154 30.48 17.97 2.40
CA TRP A 154 30.57 19.36 1.96
C TRP A 154 31.13 20.23 3.08
N ASP A 155 31.86 21.29 2.73
CA ASP A 155 32.36 22.26 3.72
C ASP A 155 31.22 23.21 4.12
N GLY A 156 30.81 23.16 5.38
CA GLY A 156 29.75 24.01 5.93
C GLY A 156 28.33 23.43 5.79
N PRO A 157 27.30 24.27 5.61
CA PRO A 157 25.92 23.80 5.48
C PRO A 157 25.68 23.08 4.15
N LYS A 158 24.92 21.98 4.18
CA LYS A 158 24.56 21.16 3.02
C LYS A 158 23.76 21.99 2.01
N PRO A 159 24.18 22.11 0.75
CA PRO A 159 23.45 22.88 -0.25
C PRO A 159 22.26 22.09 -0.83
N ILE A 160 21.07 22.67 -0.71
CA ILE A 160 19.78 22.05 -1.05
C ILE A 160 19.05 22.86 -2.12
N SER A 161 18.53 22.16 -3.12
CA SER A 161 17.50 22.69 -4.02
C SER A 161 16.12 22.17 -3.62
N ILE A 162 15.07 22.98 -3.77
CA ILE A 162 13.69 22.56 -3.49
C ILE A 162 12.82 22.75 -4.73
N LEU A 163 12.20 21.65 -5.16
CA LEU A 163 11.16 21.65 -6.18
C LEU A 163 9.80 21.75 -5.48
N GLY A 164 9.01 22.79 -5.76
CA GLY A 164 7.72 23.01 -5.10
C GLY A 164 7.86 23.68 -3.71
N SER A 165 8.69 24.73 -3.61
CA SER A 165 9.02 25.41 -2.34
C SER A 165 7.82 26.02 -1.62
N THR A 166 6.77 26.38 -2.36
CA THR A 166 5.54 27.00 -1.81
C THR A 166 4.46 25.98 -1.45
N GLY A 167 4.70 24.68 -1.65
CA GLY A 167 3.82 23.59 -1.22
C GLY A 167 4.14 23.13 0.21
N SER A 168 3.32 22.23 0.75
CA SER A 168 3.45 21.74 2.14
C SER A 168 4.84 21.16 2.45
N ILE A 169 5.40 20.33 1.56
CA ILE A 169 6.76 19.79 1.74
C ILE A 169 7.81 20.90 1.68
N GLY A 170 7.69 21.81 0.71
CA GLY A 170 8.63 22.91 0.52
C GLY A 170 8.69 23.87 1.72
N THR A 171 7.53 24.28 2.23
CA THR A 171 7.48 25.17 3.41
C THR A 171 8.03 24.49 4.65
N GLN A 172 7.68 23.22 4.88
CA GLN A 172 8.22 22.45 6.01
C GLN A 172 9.74 22.23 5.90
N THR A 173 10.25 22.00 4.69
CA THR A 173 11.70 21.93 4.42
C THR A 173 12.39 23.24 4.79
N LEU A 174 11.79 24.38 4.42
CA LEU A 174 12.33 25.70 4.74
C LEU A 174 12.27 26.02 6.23
N ASP A 175 11.25 25.54 6.95
CA ASP A 175 11.17 25.64 8.41
C ASP A 175 12.31 24.86 9.08
N ILE A 176 12.57 23.62 8.64
CA ILE A 176 13.71 22.81 9.13
C ILE A 176 15.04 23.55 8.92
N ILE A 177 15.25 24.11 7.73
CA ILE A 177 16.49 24.84 7.39
C ILE A 177 16.62 26.10 8.25
N SER A 178 15.51 26.75 8.58
CA SER A 178 15.51 27.93 9.44
C SER A 178 15.94 27.63 10.87
N GLU A 179 15.58 26.46 11.38
CA GLU A 179 16.02 25.98 12.70
C GLU A 179 17.46 25.42 12.68
N ASN A 180 17.99 25.10 11.51
CA ASN A 180 19.30 24.46 11.33
C ASN A 180 20.20 25.15 10.28
N PRO A 181 20.45 26.47 10.39
CA PRO A 181 21.17 27.24 9.36
C PRO A 181 22.66 26.89 9.24
N ASP A 182 23.26 26.26 10.25
CA ASP A 182 24.62 25.74 10.21
C ASP A 182 24.71 24.39 9.48
N LYS A 183 23.57 23.70 9.30
CA LYS A 183 23.50 22.36 8.70
C LYS A 183 23.04 22.37 7.25
N PHE A 184 22.19 23.32 6.88
CA PHE A 184 21.61 23.37 5.53
C PHE A 184 21.63 24.79 4.96
N LYS A 185 21.76 24.88 3.64
CA LYS A 185 21.65 26.14 2.89
C LYS A 185 20.84 25.92 1.62
N ILE A 186 19.92 26.84 1.33
CA ILE A 186 19.20 26.85 0.06
C ILE A 186 20.08 27.42 -1.04
N VAL A 187 20.17 26.73 -2.17
CA VAL A 187 20.83 27.25 -3.38
C VAL A 187 19.86 27.56 -4.50
N ALA A 188 18.75 26.82 -4.61
CA ALA A 188 17.74 27.09 -5.62
C ALA A 188 16.31 26.72 -5.17
N LEU A 189 15.32 27.47 -5.63
CA LEU A 189 13.89 27.25 -5.33
C LEU A 189 13.05 27.25 -6.60
N ALA A 190 12.14 26.29 -6.72
CA ALA A 190 11.14 26.24 -7.77
C ALA A 190 9.73 26.29 -7.17
N ALA A 191 8.84 27.08 -7.75
CA ALA A 191 7.42 27.15 -7.38
C ALA A 191 6.49 27.10 -8.59
N GLY A 192 5.20 26.85 -8.32
CA GLY A 192 4.15 26.87 -9.32
C GLY A 192 3.69 28.29 -9.65
N SER A 193 2.74 28.80 -8.87
CA SER A 193 2.08 30.10 -9.11
C SER A 193 2.00 31.01 -7.88
N ASN A 194 2.44 30.57 -6.70
CA ASN A 194 2.35 31.38 -5.47
C ASN A 194 3.54 32.34 -5.36
N VAL A 195 3.51 33.41 -6.15
CA VAL A 195 4.61 34.38 -6.25
C VAL A 195 4.84 35.15 -4.96
N THR A 196 3.77 35.50 -4.23
CA THR A 196 3.89 36.23 -2.95
C THR A 196 4.73 35.43 -1.95
N LEU A 197 4.38 34.16 -1.71
CA LEU A 197 5.13 33.32 -0.79
C LEU A 197 6.54 33.04 -1.31
N LEU A 198 6.70 32.81 -2.62
CA LEU A 198 8.03 32.60 -3.20
C LEU A 198 8.93 33.83 -2.98
N ALA A 199 8.42 35.05 -3.18
CA ALA A 199 9.20 36.27 -2.97
C ALA A 199 9.67 36.40 -1.51
N ASP A 200 8.84 36.03 -0.55
CA ASP A 200 9.21 36.02 0.87
C ASP A 200 10.27 34.96 1.18
N GLN A 201 10.15 33.77 0.57
CA GLN A 201 11.18 32.73 0.67
C GLN A 201 12.51 33.21 0.07
N VAL A 202 12.50 33.90 -1.07
CA VAL A 202 13.71 34.44 -1.70
C VAL A 202 14.38 35.48 -0.80
N LYS A 203 13.61 36.43 -0.24
CA LYS A 203 14.13 37.44 0.69
C LYS A 203 14.80 36.81 1.92
N ARG A 204 14.21 35.74 2.45
CA ARG A 204 14.69 35.05 3.66
C ARG A 204 15.93 34.19 3.39
N PHE A 205 15.90 33.36 2.36
CA PHE A 205 16.90 32.32 2.14
C PHE A 205 17.96 32.68 1.10
N ARG A 206 17.75 33.74 0.32
CA ARG A 206 18.68 34.26 -0.69
C ARG A 206 19.25 33.16 -1.61
N PRO A 207 18.38 32.37 -2.29
CA PRO A 207 18.83 31.40 -3.28
C PRO A 207 19.60 32.09 -4.41
N GLN A 208 20.45 31.33 -5.12
CA GLN A 208 21.13 31.80 -6.33
C GLN A 208 20.21 31.74 -7.55
N LEU A 209 19.35 30.71 -7.61
CA LEU A 209 18.43 30.48 -8.73
C LEU A 209 16.99 30.29 -8.23
N VAL A 210 16.04 30.89 -8.96
CA VAL A 210 14.62 30.74 -8.71
C VAL A 210 13.88 30.41 -10.01
N ALA A 211 12.92 29.50 -9.93
CA ALA A 211 12.02 29.19 -11.03
C ALA A 211 10.55 29.34 -10.65
N VAL A 212 9.77 29.85 -11.61
CA VAL A 212 8.31 29.91 -11.52
C VAL A 212 7.75 29.21 -12.74
N ARG A 213 6.96 28.16 -12.52
CA ARG A 213 6.37 27.38 -13.62
C ARG A 213 5.45 28.25 -14.48
N ASN A 214 4.65 29.12 -13.86
CA ASN A 214 3.78 30.02 -14.60
C ASN A 214 4.55 31.26 -15.08
N GLU A 215 4.92 31.27 -16.36
CA GLU A 215 5.74 32.33 -16.96
C GLU A 215 5.08 33.71 -16.90
N SER A 216 3.75 33.79 -16.89
CA SER A 216 3.04 35.07 -16.84
C SER A 216 3.24 35.82 -15.52
N LEU A 217 3.69 35.13 -14.46
CA LEU A 217 3.89 35.70 -13.13
C LEU A 217 5.34 36.15 -12.87
N VAL A 218 6.23 36.02 -13.86
CA VAL A 218 7.65 36.43 -13.72
C VAL A 218 7.79 37.92 -13.49
N GLY A 219 6.94 38.74 -14.14
CA GLY A 219 6.92 40.19 -13.93
C GLY A 219 6.62 40.55 -12.49
N GLU A 220 5.56 39.96 -11.94
CA GLU A 220 5.15 40.14 -10.54
C GLU A 220 6.26 39.71 -9.56
N LEU A 221 6.95 38.60 -9.83
CA LEU A 221 8.07 38.16 -8.98
C LEU A 221 9.23 39.17 -9.02
N LYS A 222 9.59 39.69 -10.21
CA LYS A 222 10.66 40.68 -10.35
C LYS A 222 10.33 41.98 -9.61
N GLU A 223 9.08 42.42 -9.68
CA GLU A 223 8.59 43.59 -8.95
C GLU A 223 8.66 43.36 -7.43
N ALA A 224 8.18 42.20 -6.95
CA ALA A 224 8.22 41.84 -5.53
C ALA A 224 9.66 41.73 -4.96
N LEU A 225 10.64 41.52 -5.83
CA LEU A 225 12.08 41.42 -5.51
C LEU A 225 12.88 42.68 -5.88
N ALA A 226 12.24 43.76 -6.30
CA ALA A 226 12.93 44.96 -6.82
C ALA A 226 13.96 45.54 -5.83
N ASN A 227 13.64 45.50 -4.53
CA ASN A 227 14.42 46.07 -3.43
C ASN A 227 15.38 45.07 -2.76
N VAL A 228 15.51 43.84 -3.28
CA VAL A 228 16.46 42.85 -2.74
C VAL A 228 17.85 43.15 -3.32
N GLU A 229 18.85 43.28 -2.46
CA GLU A 229 20.25 43.55 -2.86
C GLU A 229 20.83 42.43 -3.72
N GLN A 230 20.68 41.18 -3.27
CA GLN A 230 21.13 39.99 -3.98
C GLN A 230 19.95 39.33 -4.70
N LYS A 231 19.79 39.67 -5.98
CA LYS A 231 18.74 39.11 -6.81
C LYS A 231 19.15 37.73 -7.31
N PRO A 232 18.30 36.71 -7.20
CA PRO A 232 18.54 35.43 -7.83
C PRO A 232 18.44 35.56 -9.36
N GLU A 233 19.05 34.63 -10.07
CA GLU A 233 18.65 34.35 -11.45
C GLU A 233 17.20 33.83 -11.45
N ILE A 234 16.35 34.32 -12.35
CA ILE A 234 14.96 33.89 -12.47
C ILE A 234 14.77 33.25 -13.83
N ILE A 235 14.48 31.94 -13.85
CA ILE A 235 14.22 31.18 -15.08
C ILE A 235 12.75 30.74 -15.09
N PRO A 236 11.95 31.14 -16.11
CA PRO A 236 10.55 30.80 -16.18
C PRO A 236 10.31 29.38 -16.70
N GLY A 237 9.08 28.89 -16.48
CA GLY A 237 8.56 27.70 -17.15
C GLY A 237 9.17 26.39 -16.65
N GLU A 238 8.88 25.31 -17.37
CA GLU A 238 9.37 23.97 -17.04
C GLU A 238 10.90 23.89 -17.08
N GLN A 239 11.54 24.61 -18.01
CA GLN A 239 12.99 24.67 -18.10
C GLN A 239 13.61 25.19 -16.80
N GLY A 240 13.02 26.23 -16.19
CA GLY A 240 13.50 26.73 -14.90
C GLY A 240 13.42 25.70 -13.79
N ILE A 241 12.36 24.89 -13.75
CA ILE A 241 12.23 23.81 -12.75
C ILE A 241 13.33 22.77 -12.92
N ILE A 242 13.68 22.44 -14.17
CA ILE A 242 14.80 21.54 -14.50
C ILE A 242 16.14 22.15 -14.06
N GLU A 243 16.38 23.44 -14.31
CA GLU A 243 17.61 24.13 -13.86
C GLU A 243 17.76 24.13 -12.34
N VAL A 244 16.67 24.35 -11.60
CA VAL A 244 16.67 24.28 -10.13
C VAL A 244 17.07 22.87 -9.66
N ALA A 245 16.56 21.83 -10.32
CA ALA A 245 16.85 20.44 -9.98
C ALA A 245 18.33 20.06 -10.25
N ARG A 246 18.92 20.59 -11.33
CA ARG A 246 20.32 20.30 -11.71
C ARG A 246 21.34 21.36 -11.29
N HIS A 247 20.95 22.29 -10.42
CA HIS A 247 21.80 23.41 -10.00
C HIS A 247 23.20 22.92 -9.58
N PRO A 248 24.30 23.53 -10.08
CA PRO A 248 25.66 23.01 -9.90
C PRO A 248 26.03 22.85 -8.43
N ASP A 249 25.68 23.83 -7.59
CA ASP A 249 26.01 23.81 -6.16
C ASP A 249 25.14 22.86 -5.32
N ALA A 250 23.97 22.42 -5.81
CA ALA A 250 23.12 21.54 -5.03
C ALA A 250 23.79 20.17 -4.86
N VAL A 251 23.63 19.53 -3.70
CA VAL A 251 24.00 18.11 -3.50
C VAL A 251 22.78 17.23 -3.30
N THR A 252 21.68 17.81 -2.83
CA THR A 252 20.40 17.12 -2.65
C THR A 252 19.27 17.99 -3.15
N VAL A 253 18.30 17.36 -3.80
CA VAL A 253 17.07 17.98 -4.31
C VAL A 253 15.89 17.42 -3.54
N VAL A 254 15.12 18.29 -2.89
CA VAL A 254 13.86 17.92 -2.25
C VAL A 254 12.73 18.02 -3.26
N THR A 255 11.99 16.93 -3.47
CA THR A 255 10.92 16.85 -4.47
C THR A 255 9.55 17.08 -3.84
N GLY A 256 9.05 18.31 -3.85
CA GLY A 256 7.73 18.70 -3.32
C GLY A 256 6.68 19.04 -4.39
N ILE A 257 6.99 18.84 -5.67
CA ILE A 257 6.00 18.93 -6.77
C ILE A 257 5.06 17.73 -6.67
N VAL A 258 3.77 17.90 -6.94
CA VAL A 258 2.77 16.82 -6.89
C VAL A 258 2.64 16.13 -8.26
N GLY A 259 2.43 14.81 -8.28
CA GLY A 259 2.11 14.04 -9.48
C GLY A 259 3.31 13.83 -10.42
N CYS A 260 3.04 13.37 -11.65
CA CYS A 260 4.07 13.04 -12.64
C CYS A 260 4.89 14.26 -13.13
N ALA A 261 4.43 15.50 -12.86
CA ALA A 261 5.16 16.72 -13.18
C ALA A 261 6.55 16.82 -12.50
N GLY A 262 6.78 16.04 -11.43
CA GLY A 262 8.08 15.93 -10.78
C GLY A 262 9.11 15.06 -11.52
N LEU A 263 8.69 14.33 -12.57
CA LEU A 263 9.53 13.31 -13.22
C LEU A 263 10.71 13.90 -13.99
N LYS A 264 10.50 14.79 -14.96
CA LYS A 264 11.60 15.41 -15.73
C LYS A 264 12.63 16.12 -14.86
N PRO A 265 12.23 16.95 -13.87
CA PRO A 265 13.19 17.55 -12.94
C PRO A 265 13.98 16.51 -12.14
N THR A 266 13.33 15.41 -11.73
CA THR A 266 14.02 14.33 -11.00
C THR A 266 15.03 13.61 -11.88
N VAL A 267 14.71 13.33 -13.14
CA VAL A 267 15.65 12.78 -14.13
C VAL A 267 16.87 13.70 -14.27
N ALA A 268 16.66 15.01 -14.45
CA ALA A 268 17.75 15.97 -14.58
C ALA A 268 18.63 16.06 -13.32
N ALA A 269 18.03 15.98 -12.12
CA ALA A 269 18.77 15.92 -10.86
C ALA A 269 19.64 14.65 -10.77
N ILE A 270 19.09 13.49 -11.17
CA ILE A 270 19.83 12.23 -11.19
C ILE A 270 21.01 12.30 -12.17
N GLU A 271 20.78 12.80 -13.38
CA GLU A 271 21.83 12.95 -14.40
C GLU A 271 22.96 13.87 -13.93
N ALA A 272 22.61 14.91 -13.18
CA ALA A 272 23.54 15.84 -12.55
C ALA A 272 24.19 15.32 -11.25
N GLY A 273 23.93 14.06 -10.87
CA GLY A 273 24.55 13.39 -9.73
C GLY A 273 24.04 13.86 -8.37
N LYS A 274 22.83 14.41 -8.30
CA LYS A 274 22.24 14.95 -7.06
C LYS A 274 21.41 13.89 -6.36
N ASP A 275 21.53 13.80 -5.03
CA ASP A 275 20.62 12.97 -4.25
C ASP A 275 19.20 13.48 -4.30
N ILE A 276 18.26 12.55 -4.25
CA ILE A 276 16.84 12.86 -4.30
C ILE A 276 16.24 12.61 -2.93
N ALA A 277 15.89 13.69 -2.23
CA ALA A 277 15.02 13.64 -1.07
C ALA A 277 13.57 13.53 -1.58
N MET A 278 13.12 12.30 -1.78
CA MET A 278 11.90 11.96 -2.49
C MET A 278 10.68 12.05 -1.58
N ALA A 279 9.90 13.12 -1.71
CA ALA A 279 8.61 13.27 -1.04
C ALA A 279 7.41 13.10 -1.99
N ASN A 280 7.64 13.07 -3.30
CA ASN A 280 6.60 12.82 -4.31
C ASN A 280 6.61 11.33 -4.65
N LYS A 281 5.65 10.59 -4.10
CA LYS A 281 5.49 9.16 -4.37
C LYS A 281 5.10 8.87 -5.81
N GLU A 282 4.29 9.72 -6.43
CA GLU A 282 3.79 9.54 -7.79
C GLU A 282 4.93 9.51 -8.83
N THR A 283 6.00 10.29 -8.60
CA THR A 283 7.22 10.26 -9.44
C THR A 283 7.88 8.88 -9.39
N LEU A 284 7.96 8.24 -8.22
CA LEU A 284 8.54 6.90 -8.10
C LEU A 284 7.58 5.81 -8.60
N ILE A 285 6.27 5.97 -8.38
CA ILE A 285 5.26 5.00 -8.80
C ILE A 285 5.15 4.95 -10.33
N ALA A 286 5.12 6.11 -11.00
CA ALA A 286 5.08 6.18 -12.46
C ALA A 286 6.47 5.97 -13.08
N GLY A 287 7.50 6.58 -12.49
CA GLY A 287 8.85 6.65 -13.05
C GLY A 287 9.79 5.54 -12.62
N GLY A 288 9.45 4.72 -11.62
CA GLY A 288 10.32 3.69 -11.02
C GLY A 288 11.07 2.83 -12.04
N PRO A 289 10.40 2.25 -13.06
CA PRO A 289 11.04 1.48 -14.12
C PRO A 289 12.16 2.21 -14.88
N PHE A 290 12.11 3.53 -14.95
CA PHE A 290 13.10 4.37 -15.65
C PHE A 290 14.10 5.03 -14.69
N ILE A 291 13.63 5.67 -13.62
CA ILE A 291 14.46 6.48 -12.73
C ILE A 291 15.37 5.64 -11.83
N LEU A 292 14.96 4.42 -11.45
CA LEU A 292 15.79 3.57 -10.60
C LEU A 292 17.03 3.06 -11.32
N PRO A 293 16.95 2.46 -12.54
CA PRO A 293 18.14 2.15 -13.32
C PRO A 293 19.05 3.37 -13.54
N LEU A 294 18.46 4.54 -13.78
CA LEU A 294 19.20 5.79 -13.96
C LEU A 294 19.93 6.22 -12.68
N ALA A 295 19.27 6.15 -11.52
CA ALA A 295 19.87 6.47 -10.22
C ALA A 295 21.04 5.55 -9.89
N HIS A 296 20.90 4.24 -10.17
CA HIS A 296 21.99 3.27 -10.04
C HIS A 296 23.17 3.60 -10.96
N LYS A 297 22.90 3.90 -12.25
CA LYS A 297 23.91 4.30 -13.23
C LYS A 297 24.71 5.53 -12.78
N HIS A 298 24.03 6.54 -12.21
CA HIS A 298 24.64 7.79 -11.76
C HIS A 298 25.11 7.76 -10.30
N LYS A 299 24.97 6.62 -9.60
CA LYS A 299 25.31 6.45 -8.17
C LYS A 299 24.60 7.46 -7.26
N VAL A 300 23.40 7.86 -7.64
CA VAL A 300 22.53 8.78 -6.90
C VAL A 300 21.69 7.99 -5.89
N LYS A 301 21.48 8.54 -4.70
CA LYS A 301 20.60 7.94 -3.69
C LYS A 301 19.20 8.54 -3.79
N ILE A 302 18.21 7.66 -3.82
CA ILE A 302 16.80 8.02 -3.64
C ILE A 302 16.48 7.82 -2.16
N LEU A 303 16.30 8.90 -1.42
CA LEU A 303 16.07 8.91 0.02
C LEU A 303 14.58 9.17 0.28
N PRO A 304 13.86 8.24 0.95
CA PRO A 304 12.41 8.37 1.11
C PRO A 304 12.04 9.37 2.19
N ALA A 305 11.31 10.42 1.81
CA ALA A 305 10.77 11.42 2.73
C ALA A 305 9.28 11.21 3.07
N ASP A 306 8.61 10.25 2.41
CA ASP A 306 7.30 9.79 2.88
C ASP A 306 7.45 9.08 4.24
N SER A 307 6.48 9.25 5.14
CA SER A 307 6.65 8.99 6.58
C SER A 307 6.89 7.51 6.88
N GLU A 308 6.12 6.64 6.23
CA GLU A 308 6.19 5.20 6.35
C GLU A 308 7.49 4.64 5.76
N HIS A 309 7.90 5.14 4.61
CA HIS A 309 9.12 4.67 3.93
C HIS A 309 10.36 5.24 4.60
N SER A 310 10.32 6.45 5.13
CA SER A 310 11.37 6.98 6.01
C SER A 310 11.51 6.14 7.28
N ALA A 311 10.40 5.66 7.85
CA ALA A 311 10.40 4.73 8.98
C ALA A 311 11.04 3.38 8.62
N ILE A 312 10.64 2.77 7.50
CA ILE A 312 11.25 1.53 6.98
C ILE A 312 12.75 1.74 6.74
N PHE A 313 13.11 2.83 6.06
CA PHE A 313 14.49 3.19 5.76
C PHE A 313 15.35 3.32 7.02
N GLN A 314 14.80 3.86 8.11
CA GLN A 314 15.47 3.91 9.41
C GLN A 314 15.66 2.52 10.05
N CYS A 315 14.68 1.63 9.90
CA CYS A 315 14.75 0.29 10.49
C CYS A 315 15.66 -0.68 9.72
N ILE A 316 15.86 -0.48 8.42
CA ILE A 316 16.72 -1.36 7.59
C ILE A 316 18.21 -1.00 7.65
N GLN A 317 18.58 0.05 8.39
CA GLN A 317 19.98 0.48 8.50
C GLN A 317 20.80 -0.52 9.30
N GLY A 318 21.90 -0.98 8.70
CA GLY A 318 22.79 -1.97 9.32
C GLY A 318 22.30 -3.42 9.23
N LEU A 319 21.14 -3.68 8.62
CA LEU A 319 20.68 -5.06 8.41
C LEU A 319 21.63 -5.84 7.49
N PRO A 320 21.92 -7.13 7.78
CA PRO A 320 22.67 -7.97 6.87
C PRO A 320 21.88 -8.24 5.58
N ASP A 321 22.58 -8.68 4.54
CA ASP A 321 21.93 -9.04 3.28
C ASP A 321 20.89 -10.16 3.47
N GLY A 322 19.74 -10.03 2.81
CA GLY A 322 18.62 -10.97 2.95
C GLY A 322 17.89 -10.95 4.30
N ALA A 323 18.23 -10.05 5.23
CA ALA A 323 17.62 -10.02 6.56
C ALA A 323 16.18 -9.53 6.58
N LEU A 324 15.78 -8.67 5.63
CA LEU A 324 14.40 -8.20 5.51
C LEU A 324 13.50 -9.37 5.06
N ARG A 325 12.51 -9.72 5.88
CA ARG A 325 11.49 -10.73 5.55
C ARG A 325 10.23 -10.08 5.01
N ARG A 326 9.72 -9.07 5.72
CA ARG A 326 8.42 -8.45 5.43
C ARG A 326 8.40 -7.00 5.87
N ILE A 327 7.71 -6.17 5.11
CA ILE A 327 7.38 -4.78 5.46
C ILE A 327 5.97 -4.76 6.06
N ILE A 328 5.80 -4.05 7.16
CA ILE A 328 4.50 -3.78 7.77
C ILE A 328 4.24 -2.28 7.65
N LEU A 329 3.42 -1.93 6.67
CA LEU A 329 3.09 -0.58 6.26
C LEU A 329 1.86 -0.09 7.04
N THR A 330 2.09 0.77 8.04
CA THR A 330 1.00 1.26 8.89
C THR A 330 0.17 2.33 8.20
N ALA A 331 -1.14 2.39 8.44
CA ALA A 331 -2.05 3.41 7.90
C ALA A 331 -2.94 3.99 8.99
N SER A 332 -3.30 5.27 8.92
CA SER A 332 -4.28 5.87 9.85
C SER A 332 -5.68 5.25 9.72
N GLY A 333 -6.02 4.75 8.53
CA GLY A 333 -7.36 4.26 8.15
C GLY A 333 -8.28 5.33 7.55
N GLY A 334 -7.84 6.59 7.49
CA GLY A 334 -8.60 7.68 6.87
C GLY A 334 -9.86 8.11 7.63
N ALA A 335 -10.61 9.06 7.06
CA ALA A 335 -11.79 9.66 7.67
C ALA A 335 -12.94 8.67 7.91
N PHE A 336 -13.07 7.65 7.06
CA PHE A 336 -14.21 6.73 7.05
C PHE A 336 -13.91 5.36 7.68
N ARG A 337 -12.77 5.23 8.37
CA ARG A 337 -12.33 4.00 9.04
C ARG A 337 -13.45 3.37 9.88
N ASP A 338 -14.08 4.18 10.71
CA ASP A 338 -15.07 3.75 11.70
C ASP A 338 -16.52 3.91 11.21
N TRP A 339 -16.74 4.31 9.96
CA TRP A 339 -18.08 4.46 9.38
C TRP A 339 -18.64 3.10 8.88
N PRO A 340 -19.96 2.85 8.97
CA PRO A 340 -20.58 1.72 8.29
C PRO A 340 -20.45 1.84 6.77
N ILE A 341 -20.27 0.71 6.06
CA ILE A 341 -20.12 0.65 4.60
C ILE A 341 -21.30 1.32 3.88
N ASP A 342 -22.53 1.14 4.37
CA ASP A 342 -23.73 1.70 3.73
C ASP A 342 -23.72 3.23 3.65
N LYS A 343 -23.01 3.91 4.57
CA LYS A 343 -22.90 5.38 4.56
C LYS A 343 -21.96 5.91 3.47
N LEU A 344 -21.11 5.06 2.88
CA LEU A 344 -20.12 5.50 1.89
C LEU A 344 -20.75 5.99 0.59
N LYS A 345 -21.99 5.57 0.31
CA LYS A 345 -22.78 6.02 -0.86
C LYS A 345 -23.18 7.50 -0.77
N GLU A 346 -23.18 8.07 0.43
CA GLU A 346 -23.64 9.43 0.71
C GLU A 346 -22.49 10.39 1.04
N VAL A 347 -21.23 9.91 0.95
CA VAL A 347 -20.04 10.70 1.28
C VAL A 347 -19.92 11.92 0.38
N LYS A 348 -19.70 13.08 1.01
CA LYS A 348 -19.42 14.35 0.33
C LYS A 348 -17.93 14.71 0.44
N VAL A 349 -17.50 15.63 -0.42
CA VAL A 349 -16.13 16.20 -0.37
C VAL A 349 -15.80 16.75 1.01
N ALA A 350 -16.74 17.50 1.61
CA ALA A 350 -16.57 18.07 2.95
C ALA A 350 -16.35 17.02 4.05
N ASP A 351 -16.82 15.78 3.86
CA ASP A 351 -16.58 14.69 4.79
C ASP A 351 -15.21 14.06 4.57
N ALA A 352 -14.81 13.87 3.31
CA ALA A 352 -13.51 13.30 2.95
C ALA A 352 -12.34 14.20 3.38
N LEU A 353 -12.52 15.52 3.38
CA LEU A 353 -11.49 16.49 3.76
C LEU A 353 -11.21 16.61 5.28
N LYS A 354 -11.88 15.81 6.13
CA LYS A 354 -11.69 15.82 7.59
C LYS A 354 -10.75 14.70 8.01
N HIS A 355 -9.43 14.91 7.90
CA HIS A 355 -8.45 13.92 8.35
C HIS A 355 -8.26 13.95 9.88
N PRO A 356 -8.22 12.79 10.59
CA PRO A 356 -8.15 12.77 12.05
C PRO A 356 -6.80 13.23 12.64
N ASN A 357 -5.68 12.94 11.97
CA ASN A 357 -4.34 13.08 12.57
C ASN A 357 -3.41 14.07 11.85
N TRP A 358 -3.72 14.47 10.61
CA TRP A 358 -2.75 15.11 9.71
C TRP A 358 -3.42 16.30 9.03
N ASN A 359 -2.70 17.41 8.92
CA ASN A 359 -3.12 18.54 8.11
C ASN A 359 -2.42 18.46 6.74
N MET A 360 -3.17 18.16 5.69
CA MET A 360 -2.59 17.82 4.38
C MET A 360 -3.38 18.48 3.24
N GLY A 361 -2.83 18.41 2.02
CA GLY A 361 -3.53 18.86 0.82
C GLY A 361 -4.81 18.05 0.54
N LYS A 362 -5.72 18.62 -0.26
CA LYS A 362 -7.01 17.98 -0.57
C LYS A 362 -6.87 16.59 -1.18
N LYS A 363 -5.99 16.42 -2.18
CA LYS A 363 -5.76 15.14 -2.88
C LYS A 363 -5.35 14.02 -1.94
N ILE A 364 -4.26 14.20 -1.18
CA ILE A 364 -3.78 13.19 -0.23
C ILE A 364 -4.78 12.92 0.90
N THR A 365 -5.58 13.92 1.28
CA THR A 365 -6.64 13.74 2.27
C THR A 365 -7.74 12.82 1.75
N VAL A 366 -8.18 12.99 0.50
CA VAL A 366 -9.13 12.08 -0.16
C VAL A 366 -8.51 10.69 -0.36
N ASP A 367 -7.25 10.61 -0.80
CA ASP A 367 -6.54 9.32 -0.95
C ASP A 367 -6.40 8.56 0.37
N SER A 368 -6.23 9.27 1.49
CA SER A 368 -6.25 8.67 2.82
C SER A 368 -7.64 8.14 3.15
N ALA A 369 -8.70 8.89 2.81
CA ALA A 369 -10.08 8.46 3.02
C ALA A 369 -10.45 7.22 2.18
N THR A 370 -9.92 7.08 0.97
CA THR A 370 -10.12 5.93 0.07
C THR A 370 -9.12 4.79 0.29
N LEU A 371 -8.08 5.00 1.09
CA LEU A 371 -6.87 4.16 1.18
C LEU A 371 -6.09 3.99 -0.13
N PHE A 372 -6.36 4.76 -1.19
CA PHE A 372 -5.47 4.82 -2.35
C PHE A 372 -4.08 5.31 -1.95
N ASN A 373 -3.98 6.21 -0.96
CA ASN A 373 -2.68 6.65 -0.44
C ASN A 373 -1.84 5.43 -0.04
N LYS A 374 -2.43 4.54 0.78
CA LYS A 374 -1.73 3.34 1.24
C LYS A 374 -1.47 2.32 0.13
N GLY A 375 -2.39 2.19 -0.83
CA GLY A 375 -2.18 1.36 -2.01
C GLY A 375 -0.99 1.83 -2.86
N LEU A 376 -0.90 3.13 -3.13
CA LEU A 376 0.23 3.74 -3.84
C LEU A 376 1.55 3.52 -3.10
N GLU A 377 1.54 3.66 -1.77
CA GLU A 377 2.73 3.45 -0.93
C GLU A 377 3.20 1.98 -0.88
N VAL A 378 2.34 1.00 -1.17
CA VAL A 378 2.76 -0.41 -1.36
C VAL A 378 3.65 -0.53 -2.61
N ILE A 379 3.27 0.13 -3.71
CA ILE A 379 4.07 0.15 -4.94
C ILE A 379 5.39 0.87 -4.68
N GLU A 380 5.33 1.99 -3.96
CA GLU A 380 6.52 2.74 -3.55
C GLU A 380 7.47 1.91 -2.68
N ALA A 381 6.95 1.16 -1.70
CA ALA A 381 7.75 0.30 -0.84
C ALA A 381 8.43 -0.85 -1.62
N HIS A 382 7.76 -1.41 -2.63
CA HIS A 382 8.36 -2.37 -3.54
C HIS A 382 9.56 -1.76 -4.28
N TYR A 383 9.38 -0.60 -4.91
CA TYR A 383 10.43 0.10 -5.65
C TYR A 383 11.58 0.59 -4.76
N LEU A 384 11.29 1.04 -3.54
CA LEU A 384 12.33 1.51 -2.62
C LEU A 384 13.11 0.34 -2.02
N PHE A 385 12.45 -0.72 -1.58
CA PHE A 385 13.06 -1.71 -0.70
C PHE A 385 13.26 -3.09 -1.33
N GLY A 386 12.74 -3.32 -2.53
CA GLY A 386 12.81 -4.60 -3.22
C GLY A 386 11.99 -5.71 -2.56
N ALA A 387 11.04 -5.35 -1.69
CA ALA A 387 10.14 -6.33 -1.07
C ALA A 387 9.10 -6.80 -2.10
N GLU A 388 8.91 -8.11 -2.22
CA GLU A 388 7.82 -8.68 -2.99
C GLU A 388 6.47 -8.20 -2.47
N TYR A 389 5.48 -8.01 -3.36
CA TYR A 389 4.15 -7.56 -2.97
C TYR A 389 3.46 -8.49 -1.94
N SER A 390 3.77 -9.79 -1.93
CA SER A 390 3.25 -10.72 -0.91
C SER A 390 3.87 -10.51 0.48
N ASN A 391 4.98 -9.78 0.54
CA ASN A 391 5.77 -9.48 1.75
C ASN A 391 5.63 -8.01 2.17
N ILE A 392 4.59 -7.32 1.70
CA ILE A 392 4.19 -6.00 2.17
C ILE A 392 2.80 -6.16 2.76
N GLU A 393 2.64 -5.88 4.06
CA GLU A 393 1.38 -5.98 4.77
C GLU A 393 0.90 -4.60 5.18
N ILE A 394 -0.36 -4.26 4.89
CA ILE A 394 -0.98 -3.03 5.39
C ILE A 394 -1.61 -3.30 6.75
N VAL A 395 -1.31 -2.45 7.74
CA VAL A 395 -1.90 -2.51 9.09
C VAL A 395 -2.51 -1.17 9.46
N ILE A 396 -3.76 -1.15 9.91
CA ILE A 396 -4.39 0.07 10.40
C ILE A 396 -3.89 0.37 11.81
N HIS A 397 -3.18 1.49 11.96
CA HIS A 397 -2.69 2.05 13.20
C HIS A 397 -3.25 3.48 13.41
N PRO A 398 -4.42 3.62 14.07
CA PRO A 398 -5.14 4.88 14.19
C PRO A 398 -4.38 6.04 14.84
N GLN A 399 -3.40 5.75 15.70
CA GLN A 399 -2.66 6.78 16.43
C GLN A 399 -1.56 7.43 15.60
N SER A 400 -1.13 6.79 14.50
CA SER A 400 -0.05 7.28 13.63
C SER A 400 1.23 7.65 14.41
N ILE A 401 1.60 6.82 15.40
CA ILE A 401 2.82 6.99 16.20
C ILE A 401 3.90 6.00 15.76
N ILE A 402 3.51 4.75 15.50
CA ILE A 402 4.37 3.84 14.73
C ILE A 402 4.14 4.17 13.26
N HIS A 403 5.17 4.68 12.59
CA HIS A 403 5.07 5.12 11.20
C HIS A 403 5.30 3.99 10.20
N SER A 404 6.04 2.95 10.55
CA SER A 404 6.05 1.63 9.90
C SER A 404 7.00 0.68 10.62
N MET A 405 7.01 -0.57 10.19
CA MET A 405 7.86 -1.62 10.76
C MET A 405 8.44 -2.53 9.68
N VAL A 406 9.51 -3.22 10.04
CA VAL A 406 10.09 -4.31 9.25
C VAL A 406 10.21 -5.56 10.12
N GLU A 407 9.86 -6.71 9.57
CA GLU A 407 10.12 -8.01 10.15
C GLU A 407 11.38 -8.60 9.53
N THR A 408 12.28 -9.12 10.36
CA THR A 408 13.51 -9.76 9.93
C THR A 408 13.39 -11.29 9.86
N GLN A 409 14.37 -11.96 9.24
CA GLN A 409 14.36 -13.42 9.06
C GLN A 409 14.42 -14.24 10.36
N ASP A 410 14.74 -13.63 11.49
CA ASP A 410 14.69 -14.22 12.83
C ASP A 410 13.36 -13.95 13.55
N SER A 411 12.37 -13.39 12.84
CA SER A 411 11.06 -12.97 13.36
C SER A 411 11.07 -11.76 14.31
N SER A 412 12.21 -11.07 14.46
CA SER A 412 12.24 -9.77 15.16
C SER A 412 11.50 -8.71 14.34
N ILE A 413 10.86 -7.75 15.03
CA ILE A 413 10.21 -6.59 14.39
C ILE A 413 10.91 -5.33 14.86
N LEU A 414 11.40 -4.53 13.92
CA LEU A 414 11.95 -3.20 14.16
C LEU A 414 10.93 -2.16 13.69
N ALA A 415 10.69 -1.16 14.53
CA ALA A 415 9.71 -0.11 14.30
C ALA A 415 10.33 1.27 14.50
N GLN A 416 9.96 2.23 13.65
CA GLN A 416 10.27 3.63 13.90
C GLN A 416 9.01 4.30 14.45
N MET A 417 9.20 5.08 15.52
CA MET A 417 8.14 5.79 16.22
C MET A 417 8.44 7.28 16.29
N GLY A 418 7.42 8.11 16.13
CA GLY A 418 7.54 9.56 16.24
C GLY A 418 6.19 10.25 16.23
N TRP A 419 6.19 11.58 16.39
CA TRP A 419 4.97 12.35 16.19
C TRP A 419 4.53 12.32 14.72
N PRO A 420 3.22 12.45 14.43
CA PRO A 420 2.72 12.60 13.07
C PRO A 420 3.05 14.00 12.54
N ASP A 421 4.33 14.22 12.22
CA ASP A 421 4.89 15.47 11.71
C ASP A 421 5.85 15.17 10.55
N MET A 422 5.51 15.64 9.35
CA MET A 422 6.28 15.40 8.13
C MET A 422 7.67 16.05 8.16
N ARG A 423 7.91 17.01 9.05
CA ARG A 423 9.26 17.55 9.22
C ARG A 423 10.26 16.51 9.71
N LEU A 424 9.82 15.49 10.47
CA LEU A 424 10.70 14.42 10.95
C LEU A 424 11.30 13.58 9.80
N PRO A 425 10.51 12.99 8.88
CA PRO A 425 11.06 12.24 7.76
C PRO A 425 11.81 13.13 6.77
N ILE A 426 11.36 14.37 6.52
CA ILE A 426 12.08 15.33 5.66
C ILE A 426 13.47 15.64 6.23
N LEU A 427 13.54 16.01 7.52
CA LEU A 427 14.80 16.30 8.20
C LEU A 427 15.74 15.10 8.12
N TYR A 428 15.24 13.91 8.43
CA TYR A 428 16.07 12.72 8.43
C TYR A 428 16.63 12.43 7.04
N THR A 429 15.81 12.52 6.01
CA THR A 429 16.24 12.34 4.62
C THR A 429 17.27 13.39 4.18
N MET A 430 17.14 14.64 4.63
CA MET A 430 18.13 15.67 4.32
C MET A 430 19.45 15.50 5.08
N SER A 431 19.39 15.02 6.33
CA SER A 431 20.54 14.88 7.23
C SER A 431 21.25 13.54 7.16
N TRP A 432 20.60 12.50 6.60
CA TRP A 432 21.15 11.16 6.54
C TRP A 432 22.57 11.15 5.95
N PRO A 433 23.53 10.44 6.58
CA PRO A 433 23.33 9.45 7.66
C PRO A 433 23.27 10.02 9.09
N ASP A 434 23.44 11.32 9.26
CA ASP A 434 23.47 11.95 10.58
C ASP A 434 22.07 12.18 11.14
N ARG A 435 22.00 12.31 12.47
CA ARG A 435 20.82 12.82 13.16
C ARG A 435 21.13 14.20 13.73
N ILE A 436 20.26 15.15 13.47
CA ILE A 436 20.41 16.53 13.93
C ILE A 436 19.57 16.73 15.19
N TYR A 437 20.08 17.53 16.12
CA TYR A 437 19.35 17.92 17.32
C TYR A 437 18.16 18.80 16.97
N CYS A 438 17.02 18.55 17.61
CA CYS A 438 15.75 19.21 17.39
C CYS A 438 15.30 19.88 18.71
N SER A 439 14.83 21.13 18.64
CA SER A 439 14.33 21.84 19.82
C SER A 439 13.07 21.18 20.39
N GLU A 440 12.98 21.07 21.72
CA GLU A 440 11.77 20.56 22.39
C GLU A 440 10.56 21.51 22.27
N ILE A 441 10.79 22.77 21.87
CA ILE A 441 9.71 23.72 21.56
C ILE A 441 8.99 23.30 20.27
N THR A 442 9.75 22.89 19.26
CA THR A 442 9.20 22.47 17.96
C THR A 442 8.76 21.00 18.00
N TRP A 443 9.56 20.14 18.63
CA TRP A 443 9.33 18.69 18.73
C TRP A 443 9.40 18.22 20.19
N PRO A 444 8.28 18.24 20.91
CA PRO A 444 8.26 17.73 22.28
C PRO A 444 8.67 16.25 22.31
N ARG A 445 9.28 15.80 23.40
CA ARG A 445 9.64 14.38 23.53
C ARG A 445 8.38 13.51 23.56
N LEU A 446 8.41 12.39 22.81
CA LEU A 446 7.34 11.41 22.83
C LEU A 446 7.29 10.70 24.19
N ASP A 447 6.15 10.80 24.87
CA ASP A 447 5.91 10.20 26.18
C ASP A 447 4.90 9.06 26.05
N LEU A 448 5.40 7.82 26.04
CA LEU A 448 4.58 6.62 25.82
C LEU A 448 3.57 6.40 26.96
N CYS A 449 3.92 6.75 28.20
CA CYS A 449 3.02 6.61 29.34
C CYS A 449 1.83 7.55 29.23
N LYS A 450 2.03 8.78 28.72
CA LYS A 450 0.94 9.73 28.47
C LYS A 450 0.11 9.37 27.24
N LEU A 451 0.75 8.81 26.20
CA LEU A 451 0.07 8.39 24.98
C LEU A 451 -0.92 7.24 25.25
N GLY A 452 -0.59 6.34 26.17
CA GLY A 452 -1.45 5.24 26.56
C GLY A 452 -1.40 4.07 25.57
N SER A 453 -2.41 3.94 24.72
CA SER A 453 -2.59 2.74 23.88
C SER A 453 -2.19 2.95 22.42
N LEU A 454 -1.44 2.00 21.87
CA LEU A 454 -1.22 1.83 20.43
C LEU A 454 -2.05 0.63 19.97
N THR A 455 -2.89 0.82 18.95
CA THR A 455 -3.78 -0.25 18.46
C THR A 455 -3.50 -0.57 16.99
N PHE A 456 -3.73 -1.83 16.63
CA PHE A 456 -3.50 -2.36 15.29
C PHE A 456 -4.71 -3.19 14.85
N LYS A 457 -5.13 -3.04 13.59
CA LYS A 457 -6.23 -3.80 12.98
C LYS A 457 -5.90 -4.11 11.53
N SER A 458 -6.44 -5.21 11.01
CA SER A 458 -6.41 -5.45 9.56
C SER A 458 -7.29 -4.42 8.83
N PRO A 459 -6.91 -4.00 7.61
CA PRO A 459 -7.74 -3.12 6.80
C PRO A 459 -8.97 -3.88 6.28
N ASP A 460 -10.06 -3.14 6.06
CA ASP A 460 -11.31 -3.67 5.51
C ASP A 460 -11.25 -3.67 3.97
N ASN A 461 -10.96 -4.84 3.38
CA ASN A 461 -10.81 -4.99 1.92
C ASN A 461 -12.13 -4.85 1.15
N ILE A 462 -13.29 -5.03 1.80
CA ILE A 462 -14.60 -4.81 1.17
C ILE A 462 -14.85 -3.31 1.08
N LYS A 463 -14.56 -2.59 2.18
CA LYS A 463 -14.70 -1.13 2.24
C LYS A 463 -13.74 -0.40 1.30
N TYR A 464 -12.52 -0.92 1.13
CA TYR A 464 -11.44 -0.24 0.39
C TYR A 464 -10.87 -1.13 -0.74
N PRO A 465 -11.56 -1.19 -1.89
CA PRO A 465 -11.08 -1.96 -3.04
C PRO A 465 -9.79 -1.39 -3.66
N SER A 466 -9.44 -0.13 -3.36
CA SER A 466 -8.17 0.53 -3.72
C SER A 466 -6.94 -0.31 -3.41
N MET A 467 -6.94 -1.05 -2.30
CA MET A 467 -5.84 -1.95 -1.95
C MET A 467 -5.68 -3.04 -3.01
N GLY A 468 -6.76 -3.76 -3.33
CA GLY A 468 -6.74 -4.82 -4.35
C GLY A 468 -6.26 -4.31 -5.70
N LEU A 469 -6.72 -3.12 -6.11
CA LEU A 469 -6.29 -2.45 -7.33
C LEU A 469 -4.80 -2.13 -7.32
N ALA A 470 -4.27 -1.55 -6.24
CA ALA A 470 -2.87 -1.19 -6.15
C ALA A 470 -1.94 -2.42 -6.14
N TYR A 471 -2.29 -3.47 -5.40
CA TYR A 471 -1.55 -4.73 -5.43
C TYR A 471 -1.57 -5.39 -6.82
N ALA A 472 -2.69 -5.30 -7.54
CA ALA A 472 -2.80 -5.84 -8.90
C ALA A 472 -1.95 -5.03 -9.90
N ALA A 473 -2.04 -3.70 -9.85
CA ALA A 473 -1.26 -2.80 -10.68
C ALA A 473 0.26 -2.95 -10.44
N GLY A 474 0.67 -3.04 -9.17
CA GLY A 474 2.05 -3.28 -8.79
C GLY A 474 2.59 -4.58 -9.38
N ARG A 475 1.85 -5.69 -9.25
CA ARG A 475 2.24 -6.99 -9.85
C ARG A 475 2.29 -6.97 -11.37
N ALA A 476 1.45 -6.16 -12.01
CA ALA A 476 1.50 -5.98 -13.46
C ALA A 476 2.76 -5.21 -13.90
N GLY A 477 3.21 -4.25 -13.08
CA GLY A 477 4.42 -3.46 -13.31
C GLY A 477 4.34 -2.57 -14.56
N GLY A 478 5.50 -2.11 -15.02
CA GLY A 478 5.61 -1.28 -16.22
C GLY A 478 4.77 -0.01 -16.15
N THR A 479 4.08 0.32 -17.24
CA THR A 479 3.21 1.52 -17.29
C THR A 479 1.93 1.41 -16.45
N MET A 480 1.57 0.22 -15.95
CA MET A 480 0.34 0.04 -15.17
C MET A 480 0.38 0.81 -13.84
N THR A 481 1.55 0.92 -13.19
CA THR A 481 1.67 1.66 -11.92
C THR A 481 1.46 3.15 -12.12
N GLY A 482 2.02 3.72 -13.20
CA GLY A 482 1.78 5.11 -13.59
C GLY A 482 0.33 5.37 -13.98
N VAL A 483 -0.29 4.47 -14.74
CA VAL A 483 -1.71 4.57 -15.13
C VAL A 483 -2.64 4.54 -13.90
N LEU A 484 -2.39 3.66 -12.93
CA LEU A 484 -3.14 3.65 -11.67
C LEU A 484 -3.04 5.01 -10.95
N SER A 485 -1.82 5.55 -10.82
CA SER A 485 -1.58 6.85 -10.16
C SER A 485 -2.31 7.98 -10.88
N ALA A 486 -2.16 8.07 -12.20
CA ALA A 486 -2.75 9.12 -13.02
C ALA A 486 -4.29 9.06 -13.05
N ALA A 487 -4.86 7.85 -13.15
CA ALA A 487 -6.30 7.65 -13.08
C ALA A 487 -6.84 8.04 -11.70
N ASN A 488 -6.14 7.69 -10.61
CA ASN A 488 -6.53 8.08 -9.26
C ASN A 488 -6.46 9.60 -9.07
N GLU A 489 -5.39 10.25 -9.52
CA GLU A 489 -5.27 11.70 -9.47
C GLU A 489 -6.46 12.39 -10.15
N LYS A 490 -6.81 11.97 -11.38
CA LYS A 490 -7.94 12.58 -12.09
C LYS A 490 -9.29 12.25 -11.45
N ALA A 491 -9.50 11.03 -10.99
CA ALA A 491 -10.74 10.66 -10.31
C ALA A 491 -10.94 11.44 -8.99
N VAL A 492 -9.87 11.66 -8.22
CA VAL A 492 -9.91 12.47 -7.00
C VAL A 492 -10.16 13.95 -7.31
N GLU A 493 -9.56 14.48 -8.38
CA GLU A 493 -9.84 15.83 -8.88
C GLU A 493 -11.33 15.99 -9.20
N MET A 494 -11.89 15.09 -10.00
CA MET A 494 -13.32 15.09 -10.35
C MET A 494 -14.23 14.95 -9.12
N PHE A 495 -13.84 14.13 -8.12
CA PHE A 495 -14.59 14.05 -6.87
C PHE A 495 -14.54 15.36 -6.09
N ILE A 496 -13.37 15.99 -5.97
CA ILE A 496 -13.20 17.28 -5.27
C ILE A 496 -14.00 18.40 -5.96
N GLU A 497 -14.13 18.32 -7.29
CA GLU A 497 -14.94 19.22 -8.12
C GLU A 497 -16.44 18.86 -8.10
N GLU A 498 -16.83 17.85 -7.31
CA GLU A 498 -18.20 17.35 -7.17
C GLU A 498 -18.82 16.80 -8.47
N GLU A 499 -17.98 16.39 -9.44
CA GLU A 499 -18.41 15.82 -10.72
C GLU A 499 -18.75 14.31 -10.61
N ILE A 500 -18.10 13.59 -9.69
CA ILE A 500 -18.33 12.16 -9.44
C ILE A 500 -18.54 11.88 -7.95
N SER A 501 -19.12 10.73 -7.60
CA SER A 501 -19.28 10.32 -6.20
C SER A 501 -18.00 9.69 -5.62
N TYR A 502 -17.95 9.56 -4.30
CA TYR A 502 -16.83 8.91 -3.60
C TYR A 502 -16.57 7.47 -4.09
N LEU A 503 -17.63 6.71 -4.37
CA LEU A 503 -17.49 5.33 -4.84
C LEU A 503 -17.06 5.23 -6.31
N ASP A 504 -17.35 6.27 -7.11
CA ASP A 504 -16.94 6.32 -8.51
C ASP A 504 -15.41 6.42 -8.63
N ILE A 505 -14.70 6.98 -7.64
CA ILE A 505 -13.24 7.04 -7.63
C ILE A 505 -12.63 5.65 -7.88
N PHE A 506 -13.05 4.66 -7.09
CA PHE A 506 -12.56 3.28 -7.25
C PHE A 506 -12.89 2.71 -8.62
N LYS A 507 -14.12 2.98 -9.11
CA LYS A 507 -14.60 2.43 -10.37
C LYS A 507 -13.87 3.01 -11.57
N PHE A 508 -13.60 4.32 -11.55
CA PHE A 508 -12.90 5.01 -12.63
C PHE A 508 -11.47 4.54 -12.72
N VAL A 509 -10.80 4.36 -11.58
CA VAL A 509 -9.44 3.79 -11.53
C VAL A 509 -9.42 2.35 -12.04
N GLU A 510 -10.35 1.51 -11.60
CA GLU A 510 -10.49 0.13 -12.06
C GLU A 510 -10.66 0.06 -13.58
N LEU A 511 -11.64 0.77 -14.15
CA LEU A 511 -11.92 0.77 -15.59
C LEU A 511 -10.74 1.28 -16.42
N THR A 512 -10.01 2.28 -15.91
CA THR A 512 -8.83 2.82 -16.59
C THR A 512 -7.70 1.79 -16.63
N CYS A 513 -7.45 1.10 -15.50
CA CYS A 513 -6.45 0.03 -15.43
C CYS A 513 -6.85 -1.19 -16.29
N GLU A 514 -8.13 -1.59 -16.27
CA GLU A 514 -8.65 -2.68 -17.11
C GLU A 514 -8.45 -2.36 -18.59
N LYS A 515 -8.74 -1.14 -19.02
CA LYS A 515 -8.55 -0.71 -20.40
C LYS A 515 -7.08 -0.76 -20.81
N HIS A 516 -6.19 -0.31 -19.94
CA HIS A 516 -4.74 -0.28 -20.18
C HIS A 516 -4.09 -1.67 -20.25
N GLN A 517 -4.74 -2.69 -19.70
CA GLN A 517 -4.16 -4.04 -19.60
C GLN A 517 -3.70 -4.62 -20.95
N ALA A 518 -4.32 -4.21 -22.05
CA ALA A 518 -3.97 -4.62 -23.42
C ALA A 518 -2.74 -3.90 -24.01
N GLU A 519 -2.29 -2.79 -23.38
CA GLU A 519 -1.26 -1.88 -23.90
C GLU A 519 -0.10 -1.68 -22.89
N ILE A 520 0.04 -2.58 -21.92
CA ILE A 520 1.11 -2.49 -20.91
C ILE A 520 2.48 -2.54 -21.60
N VAL A 521 3.32 -1.55 -21.27
CA VAL A 521 4.73 -1.53 -21.62
C VAL A 521 5.55 -1.86 -20.37
N SER A 522 6.29 -2.96 -20.39
CA SER A 522 7.01 -3.47 -19.21
C SER A 522 8.23 -2.64 -18.83
N THR A 523 8.94 -2.07 -19.80
CA THR A 523 10.14 -1.26 -19.59
C THR A 523 9.99 0.07 -20.33
N PRO A 524 9.18 1.00 -19.80
CA PRO A 524 8.83 2.19 -20.53
C PRO A 524 9.96 3.22 -20.60
N SER A 525 10.02 3.96 -21.71
CA SER A 525 10.79 5.20 -21.81
C SER A 525 10.14 6.33 -21.01
N LEU A 526 10.87 7.44 -20.84
CA LEU A 526 10.33 8.64 -20.21
C LEU A 526 9.10 9.18 -20.97
N GLU A 527 9.17 9.19 -22.30
CA GLU A 527 8.08 9.64 -23.18
C GLU A 527 6.86 8.73 -23.06
N GLU A 528 7.05 7.42 -22.92
CA GLU A 528 5.95 6.47 -22.73
C GLU A 528 5.28 6.66 -21.36
N ILE A 529 6.05 6.93 -20.30
CA ILE A 529 5.50 7.25 -18.98
C ILE A 529 4.63 8.52 -19.05
N GLU A 530 5.11 9.57 -19.69
CA GLU A 530 4.36 10.82 -19.88
C GLU A 530 3.12 10.64 -20.75
N HIS A 531 3.26 9.86 -21.83
CA HIS A 531 2.16 9.53 -22.72
C HIS A 531 1.04 8.80 -21.96
N TYR A 532 1.37 7.75 -21.19
CA TYR A 532 0.38 6.96 -20.48
C TYR A 532 -0.19 7.66 -19.24
N ASP A 533 0.54 8.58 -18.59
CA ASP A 533 -0.03 9.48 -17.58
C ASP A 533 -1.14 10.35 -18.21
N LEU A 534 -0.84 11.03 -19.33
CA LEU A 534 -1.82 11.88 -20.01
C LEU A 534 -3.00 11.07 -20.56
N TRP A 535 -2.73 9.91 -21.17
CA TRP A 535 -3.75 9.00 -21.65
C TRP A 535 -4.69 8.57 -20.52
N ALA A 536 -4.15 8.16 -19.36
CA ALA A 536 -4.96 7.69 -18.24
C ALA A 536 -5.86 8.81 -17.67
N ARG A 537 -5.32 10.03 -17.54
CA ARG A 537 -6.11 11.21 -17.14
C ARG A 537 -7.23 11.48 -18.13
N ASN A 538 -6.93 11.48 -19.44
CA ASN A 538 -7.93 11.70 -20.49
C ASN A 538 -8.98 10.59 -20.53
N PHE A 539 -8.58 9.33 -20.38
CA PHE A 539 -9.51 8.21 -20.36
C PHE A 539 -10.44 8.29 -19.16
N ALA A 540 -9.89 8.49 -17.95
CA ALA A 540 -10.68 8.64 -16.72
C ALA A 540 -11.66 9.81 -16.80
N ALA A 541 -11.25 10.95 -17.35
CA ALA A 541 -12.11 12.13 -17.52
C ALA A 541 -13.28 11.90 -18.49
N ASN A 542 -13.11 11.02 -19.47
CA ASN A 542 -14.14 10.72 -20.48
C ASN A 542 -14.99 9.49 -20.13
N LEU A 543 -14.80 8.87 -18.96
CA LEU A 543 -15.68 7.82 -18.49
C LEU A 543 -17.05 8.41 -18.17
N HIS A 544 -18.04 8.09 -19.00
CA HIS A 544 -19.42 8.46 -18.71
C HIS A 544 -19.97 7.63 -17.54
N HIS A 545 -20.76 8.26 -16.67
CA HIS A 545 -21.60 7.54 -15.71
C HIS A 545 -22.53 6.59 -16.46
N THR A 546 -22.17 5.31 -16.57
CA THR A 546 -23.16 4.29 -16.88
C THR A 546 -24.02 4.09 -15.64
N SER A 547 -25.13 4.84 -15.56
CA SER A 547 -26.16 4.84 -14.51
C SER A 547 -26.93 3.51 -14.40
N GLY A 548 -26.29 2.36 -14.58
CA GLY A 548 -26.97 1.08 -14.78
C GLY A 548 -26.23 -0.17 -14.30
N ARG A 549 -25.06 -0.05 -13.67
CA ARG A 549 -24.45 -1.17 -12.95
C ARG A 549 -24.37 -0.81 -11.48
N SER A 550 -25.18 -1.50 -10.67
CA SER A 550 -25.12 -1.41 -9.22
C SER A 550 -23.67 -1.47 -8.74
N PRO A 551 -23.27 -0.68 -7.73
CA PRO A 551 -21.96 -0.84 -7.11
C PRO A 551 -21.85 -2.29 -6.64
N VAL A 552 -20.84 -3.00 -7.13
CA VAL A 552 -20.51 -4.34 -6.64
C VAL A 552 -19.87 -4.16 -5.27
N LEU A 553 -20.72 -3.94 -4.27
CA LEU A 553 -20.48 -4.40 -2.92
C LEU A 553 -21.09 -5.79 -2.88
N ALA A 554 -20.25 -6.81 -3.12
CA ALA A 554 -20.56 -8.17 -2.71
C ALA A 554 -19.98 -8.39 -1.32
#